data_AF-A0A0Q4YN31-F1
#
_entry.id   AF-A0A0Q4YN31-F1
#
_cell.length_a   1.000
_cell.length_b   1.000
_cell.length_c   1.000
_cell.angle_alpha   90.00
_cell.angle_beta   90.00
_cell.angle_gamma   90.00
#
_symmetry.space_group_name_H-M   'P 1'
#
loop_
_entity.id
_entity.type
_entity.pdbx_description
1 polymer ?
#
loop_
_entity_poly.entity_id
_entity_poly.type
_entity_poly.pdbx_seq_one_letter_code
_entity_poly.pdbx_strand_id
1 'polypeptide(L)' 'MALTLMDRGVVRVGMALGEELGAVKTLFERYDSVPASLADACLVRMSELYEPCRVLTLDSDFHIYRRHGRKVIPVIRPGA' A
#
# COMPACT_ATOMS: atom_id res chain seq x y z
N MET A 1 -5.92 4.76 17.75
CA MET A 1 -5.18 5.85 17.07
C MET A 1 -5.60 6.01 15.61
N ALA A 2 -5.46 4.99 14.75
CA ALA A 2 -5.86 5.08 13.33
C ALA A 2 -7.35 5.46 13.14
N LEU A 3 -8.27 4.79 13.84
CA LEU A 3 -9.71 5.10 13.79
C LEU A 3 -10.02 6.54 14.23
N THR A 4 -9.27 7.08 15.20
CA THR A 4 -9.42 8.49 15.64
C THR A 4 -8.99 9.48 14.55
N LEU A 5 -7.96 9.14 13.77
CA LEU A 5 -7.56 9.97 12.62
C LEU A 5 -8.61 9.91 11.50
N MET A 6 -9.28 8.77 11.33
CA MET A 6 -10.40 8.63 10.41
C MET A 6 -11.62 9.43 10.86
N ASP A 7 -11.99 9.31 12.13
CA ASP A 7 -13.10 10.06 12.73
C ASP A 7 -12.89 11.59 12.62
N ARG A 8 -11.65 12.05 12.80
CA ARG A 8 -11.25 13.45 12.61
C ARG A 8 -11.10 13.87 11.14
N GLY A 9 -11.31 12.98 10.18
CA GLY A 9 -11.15 13.27 8.74
C GLY A 9 -9.71 13.50 8.27
N VAL A 10 -8.71 13.21 9.10
CA VAL A 10 -7.29 13.35 8.76
C VAL A 10 -6.83 12.23 7.82
N VAL A 11 -7.41 11.03 7.97
CA VAL A 11 -7.17 9.86 7.12
C VAL A 11 -8.52 9.38 6.56
N ARG A 12 -8.52 8.90 5.33
CA ARG A 12 -9.69 8.29 4.69
C ARG A 12 -9.35 6.92 4.11
N VAL A 13 -10.35 6.05 3.98
CA VAL A 13 -10.21 4.82 3.20
C VAL A 13 -10.01 5.23 1.74
N GLY A 14 -8.84 4.88 1.20
CA GLY A 14 -8.40 5.39 -0.10
C GLY A 14 -8.74 4.48 -1.28
N MET A 15 -9.29 3.29 -1.07
CA MET A 15 -9.73 2.40 -2.15
C MET A 15 -10.85 1.48 -1.69
N ALA A 16 -11.70 1.05 -2.62
CA ALA A 16 -12.63 -0.05 -2.41
C ALA A 16 -12.03 -1.36 -2.91
N LEU A 17 -11.77 -2.32 -2.02
CA LEU A 17 -11.10 -3.58 -2.40
C LEU A 17 -11.87 -4.37 -3.48
N GLY A 18 -13.20 -4.35 -3.44
CA GLY A 18 -14.03 -5.05 -4.43
C GLY A 18 -13.82 -4.57 -5.87
N GLU A 19 -13.59 -3.26 -6.05
CA GLU A 19 -13.35 -2.65 -7.37
C GLU A 19 -11.96 -3.00 -7.92
N GLU A 20 -11.00 -3.29 -7.03
CA GLU A 20 -9.59 -3.50 -7.36
C GLU A 20 -9.13 -4.95 -7.15
N LEU A 21 -10.07 -5.87 -6.88
CA LEU A 21 -9.79 -7.23 -6.44
C LEU A 21 -8.87 -7.99 -7.40
N GLY A 22 -9.09 -7.86 -8.71
CA GLY A 22 -8.27 -8.53 -9.72
C GLY A 22 -6.81 -8.07 -9.69
N ALA A 23 -6.59 -6.75 -9.61
CA ALA A 23 -5.25 -6.18 -9.55
C ALA A 23 -4.53 -6.54 -8.24
N VAL A 24 -5.25 -6.47 -7.11
CA VAL A 24 -4.73 -6.87 -5.80
C VAL A 24 -4.36 -8.36 -5.79
N LYS A 25 -5.18 -9.23 -6.37
CA LYS A 25 -4.89 -10.66 -6.49
C LYS A 25 -3.60 -10.91 -7.27
N THR A 26 -3.41 -10.25 -8.41
CA THR A 26 -2.15 -10.37 -9.19
C THR A 26 -0.94 -9.86 -8.41
N LEU A 27 -1.08 -8.81 -7.60
CA LEU A 27 0.00 -8.35 -6.71
C LEU A 27 0.31 -9.40 -5.63
N PHE A 28 -0.73 -10.01 -5.05
CA PHE A 28 -0.59 -11.06 -4.04
C PHE A 28 0.19 -12.26 -4.60
N GLU A 29 -0.21 -12.76 -5.77
CA GLU A 29 0.47 -13.88 -6.45
C GLU A 29 1.93 -13.56 -6.83
N ARG A 30 2.22 -12.30 -7.20
CA ARG A 30 3.59 -11.88 -7.55
C ARG A 30 4.53 -11.94 -6.34
N TYR A 31 4.02 -11.59 -5.17
CA TYR A 31 4.80 -11.52 -3.94
C TYR A 31 4.63 -12.76 -3.06
N ASP A 32 4.08 -13.86 -3.57
CA ASP A 32 3.77 -15.09 -2.83
C ASP A 32 4.99 -15.74 -2.11
N SER A 33 6.21 -15.43 -2.56
CA SER A 33 7.47 -15.85 -1.91
C SER A 33 7.91 -14.94 -0.73
N VAL A 34 7.17 -13.87 -0.48
CA VAL A 34 7.29 -12.96 0.64
C VAL A 34 5.94 -13.02 1.38
N PRO A 35 5.87 -12.96 2.71
CA PRO A 35 4.58 -12.85 3.40
C PRO A 35 3.95 -11.46 3.16
N ALA A 36 3.54 -11.18 1.92
CA ALA A 36 2.77 -10.00 1.58
C ALA A 36 1.38 -10.17 2.19
N SER A 37 1.03 -9.31 3.14
CA SER A 37 -0.32 -9.30 3.67
C SER A 37 -1.28 -8.70 2.64
N LEU A 38 -2.58 -8.98 2.78
CA LEU A 38 -3.60 -8.33 1.95
C LEU A 38 -3.48 -6.79 2.03
N ALA A 39 -3.09 -6.28 3.21
CA ALA A 39 -2.87 -4.87 3.42
C ALA A 39 -1.71 -4.31 2.57
N ASP A 40 -0.61 -5.05 2.42
CA ASP A 40 0.54 -4.62 1.61
C ASP A 40 0.19 -4.54 0.13
N ALA A 41 -0.50 -5.56 -0.39
CA ALA A 41 -0.97 -5.56 -1.77
C ALA A 41 -1.95 -4.39 -2.04
N CYS A 42 -2.82 -4.08 -1.08
CA CYS A 42 -3.68 -2.90 -1.14
C CYS A 42 -2.86 -1.60 -1.16
N LEU A 43 -1.83 -1.46 -0.33
CA LEU A 43 -0.97 -0.27 -0.32
C LEU A 43 -0.20 -0.10 -1.64
N VAL A 44 0.31 -1.19 -2.22
CA VAL A 44 0.93 -1.17 -3.55
C VAL A 44 -0.09 -0.73 -4.59
N ARG A 45 -1.31 -1.27 -4.56
CA ARG A 45 -2.36 -0.89 -5.51
C ARG A 45 -2.77 0.57 -5.37
N MET A 46 -2.94 1.07 -4.15
CA MET A 46 -3.20 2.50 -3.91
C MET A 46 -2.06 3.37 -4.46
N SER A 47 -0.81 2.92 -4.34
CA SER A 47 0.33 3.68 -4.86
C SER A 47 0.40 3.75 -6.40
N GLU A 48 -0.28 2.82 -7.09
CA GLU A 48 -0.50 2.82 -8.54
C GLU A 48 -1.67 3.72 -8.94
N LEU A 49 -2.75 3.74 -8.15
CA LEU A 49 -3.96 4.53 -8.42
C LEU A 49 -3.76 6.03 -8.20
N TYR A 50 -2.91 6.42 -7.24
CA TYR A 50 -2.78 7.80 -6.78
C TYR A 50 -1.38 8.40 -7.05
N GLU A 51 -0.87 8.34 -8.28
CA GLU A 51 0.40 8.98 -8.63
C GLU A 51 0.22 10.51 -8.87
N PRO A 52 1.06 11.40 -8.29
CA PRO A 52 2.19 11.13 -7.39
C PRO A 52 1.76 10.95 -5.91
N CYS A 53 2.31 9.92 -5.26
CA CYS A 53 2.15 9.68 -3.81
C CYS A 53 3.41 9.11 -3.17
N ARG A 54 3.40 9.10 -1.84
CA ARG A 54 4.37 8.40 -0.97
C ARG A 54 3.60 7.50 0.00
N VAL A 55 4.15 6.34 0.34
CA VAL A 55 3.56 5.44 1.36
C VAL A 55 4.19 5.75 2.71
N LEU A 56 3.36 6.00 3.72
CA LEU A 56 3.79 6.08 5.11
C LEU A 56 3.67 4.70 5.75
N THR A 57 4.79 4.12 6.19
CA THR A 57 4.77 2.80 6.85
C THR A 57 5.87 2.67 7.90
N LEU A 58 5.62 1.84 8.91
CA LEU A 58 6.61 1.42 9.90
C LEU A 58 7.31 0.11 9.51
N ASP A 59 6.82 -0.56 8.47
CA ASP A 59 7.43 -1.78 7.94
C ASP A 59 8.72 -1.44 7.18
N SER A 60 9.84 -1.92 7.70
CA SER A 60 11.16 -1.77 7.08
C SER A 60 11.23 -2.49 5.75
N ASP A 61 10.50 -3.59 5.59
CA ASP A 61 10.62 -4.48 4.43
C ASP A 61 9.75 -4.00 3.27
N PHE A 62 8.83 -3.05 3.50
CA PHE A 62 7.99 -2.45 2.45
C PHE A 62 8.77 -1.87 1.26
N HIS A 63 10.07 -1.58 1.45
CA HIS A 63 10.95 -1.10 0.39
C HIS A 63 11.19 -2.13 -0.73
N ILE A 64 10.83 -3.40 -0.56
CA ILE A 64 10.91 -4.43 -1.62
C ILE A 64 9.80 -4.28 -2.66
N TYR A 65 8.65 -3.72 -2.26
CA TYR A 65 7.50 -3.62 -3.15
C TYR A 65 7.75 -2.60 -4.27
N ARG A 66 7.12 -2.86 -5.41
CA ARG A 66 7.23 -2.04 -6.62
C ARG A 66 5.86 -1.77 -7.18
N ARG A 67 5.60 -0.53 -7.56
CA ARG A 67 4.40 -0.16 -8.31
C ARG A 67 4.65 -0.30 -9.80
N HIS A 68 3.61 -0.66 -10.57
CA HIS A 68 3.70 -0.90 -12.01
C HIS A 68 4.83 -1.88 -12.38
N GLY A 69 5.03 -2.89 -11.53
CA GLY A 69 6.02 -3.96 -11.70
C GLY A 69 7.45 -3.64 -11.30
N ARG A 70 7.96 -2.43 -11.62
CA ARG A 70 9.39 -2.11 -11.41
C ARG A 70 9.69 -0.76 -10.80
N LYS A 71 8.72 0.15 -10.69
CA LYS A 71 8.96 1.48 -10.13
C LYS A 71 9.03 1.37 -8.60
N VAL A 72 10.07 1.96 -8.02
CA VAL A 72 10.20 2.10 -6.57
C VAL A 72 9.03 2.93 -6.05
N ILE A 73 8.41 2.47 -4.96
CA ILE A 73 7.39 3.23 -4.24
C ILE A 73 8.13 4.14 -3.26
N PRO A 74 8.01 5.47 -3.35
CA PRO A 74 8.62 6.36 -2.36
C PRO A 74 7.98 6.15 -0.99
N VAL A 75 8.79 5.93 0.04
CA VAL A 75 8.32 5.68 1.40
C VAL A 75 8.64 6.85 2.33
N ILE A 76 7.79 7.08 3.33
CA ILE A 76 8.07 7.87 4.54
C ILE A 76 8.13 6.88 5.70
N ARG A 77 9.22 6.90 6.46
CA ARG A 77 9.36 6.13 7.70
C ARG A 77 9.55 7.11 8.87
N PRO A 78 8.59 7.23 9.78
CA PRO A 78 8.77 7.98 11.01
C PRO A 78 9.90 7.38 11.85
N GLY A 79 10.86 8.21 12.28
CA GLY A 79 11.97 7.79 13.13
C GLY A 79 13.15 7.13 12.41
N ALA A 80 13.17 7.16 11.06
CA ALA A 80 14.36 6.88 10.27
C ALA A 80 15.26 8.12 10.14
#